data_AF-G7YF26-F1
#
_entry.id   AF-G7YF26-F1
#
_cell.length_a   1.000
_cell.length_b   1.000
_cell.length_c   1.000
_cell.angle_alpha   90.00
_cell.angle_beta   90.00
_cell.angle_gamma   90.00
#
_symmetry.space_group_name_H-M   'P 1'
#
loop_
_entity.id
_entity.type
_entity.pdbx_description
1 polymer ?
#
loop_
_entity_poly.entity_id
_entity_poly.type
_entity_poly.pdbx_seq_one_letter_code
_entity_poly.pdbx_strand_id
1 'polypeptide(L)'
;MSFGGDSANSLVMHGEKGPEDITRIDAEKDLGIWLFPNMSFSLHLEKSAQKAFAVRRMIRRTFSRNTRIDFQILYGAYVKLILEYANEVVYSGRKQDITLIERVQQAATKMVAGLKSVNYETHLAVSDLS
;
A
#
# COMPACT_ATOMS: atom_id res chain seq x y z
N MET A 1 26.85 54.33 -24.70
CA MET A 1 25.62 53.58 -25.01
C MET A 1 25.91 52.59 -26.12
N SER A 2 25.95 51.30 -25.80
CA SER A 2 25.21 50.26 -26.54
C SER A 2 25.25 48.98 -25.70
N PHE A 3 24.08 48.40 -25.51
CA PHE A 3 23.80 47.21 -24.72
C PHE A 3 23.93 45.95 -25.57
N GLY A 4 24.34 44.85 -24.95
CA GLY A 4 24.25 43.48 -25.45
C GLY A 4 25.08 42.58 -24.52
N GLY A 5 24.57 41.55 -23.86
CA GLY A 5 23.38 40.74 -24.11
C GLY A 5 23.84 39.28 -24.05
N ASP A 6 23.39 38.58 -23.00
CA ASP A 6 23.45 37.13 -22.72
C ASP A 6 24.80 36.42 -22.50
N SER A 7 25.05 36.13 -21.23
CA SER A 7 25.92 35.05 -20.74
C SER A 7 25.25 33.69 -20.98
N ALA A 8 25.45 33.14 -22.18
CA ALA A 8 25.21 31.71 -22.42
C ALA A 8 26.29 30.90 -21.68
N ASN A 9 25.99 30.43 -20.48
CA ASN A 9 26.75 29.36 -19.84
C ASN A 9 26.60 28.10 -20.69
N SER A 10 27.58 27.85 -21.55
CA SER A 10 27.71 26.62 -22.32
C SER A 10 27.98 25.45 -21.37
N LEU A 11 26.95 24.64 -21.10
CA LEU A 11 27.13 23.32 -20.51
C LEU A 11 27.82 22.44 -21.54
N VAL A 12 29.15 22.36 -21.45
CA VAL A 12 29.96 21.37 -22.15
C VAL A 12 29.60 20.00 -21.59
N MET A 13 28.74 19.27 -22.30
CA MET A 13 28.53 17.85 -22.07
C MET A 13 29.71 17.10 -22.68
N HIS A 14 30.73 16.80 -21.86
CA HIS A 14 31.81 15.92 -22.25
C HIS A 14 31.28 14.48 -22.22
N GLY A 15 30.73 14.04 -23.34
CA GLY A 15 30.23 12.68 -23.53
C GLY A 15 31.37 11.75 -23.94
N GLU A 16 31.88 10.96 -22.99
CA GLU A 16 32.45 9.64 -23.29
C GLU A 16 32.15 8.69 -22.13
N LYS A 17 30.94 8.12 -22.15
CA LYS A 17 30.71 6.77 -21.64
C LYS A 17 29.90 6.04 -22.70
N GLY A 18 30.36 4.84 -23.07
CA GLY A 18 29.67 3.94 -24.01
C GLY A 18 28.25 3.62 -23.52
N PRO A 19 27.46 2.81 -24.25
CA PRO A 19 26.11 2.47 -23.83
C PRO A 19 26.20 1.78 -22.46
N GLU A 20 25.95 2.56 -21.40
CA GLU A 20 25.67 2.03 -20.08
C GLU A 20 24.41 1.20 -20.30
N ASP A 21 24.58 -0.12 -20.30
CA ASP A 21 23.48 -1.08 -20.45
C ASP A 21 22.47 -0.73 -19.36
N ILE A 22 21.38 -0.07 -19.75
CA ILE A 22 20.44 0.55 -18.82
C ILE A 22 19.77 -0.61 -18.11
N THR A 23 20.33 -1.02 -16.97
CA THR A 23 19.82 -2.11 -16.17
C THR A 23 18.33 -1.84 -15.95
N ARG A 24 17.49 -2.63 -16.61
CA ARG A 24 16.05 -2.43 -16.58
C ARG A 24 15.60 -2.66 -15.14
N ILE A 25 15.24 -1.57 -14.45
CA ILE A 25 14.74 -1.65 -13.08
C ILE A 25 13.31 -2.18 -13.16
N ASP A 26 13.06 -3.37 -12.61
CA ASP A 26 11.75 -4.00 -12.65
C ASP A 26 10.75 -3.32 -11.70
N ALA A 27 11.18 -2.90 -10.51
CA ALA A 27 10.42 -2.07 -9.58
C ALA A 27 11.36 -1.40 -8.57
N GLU A 28 11.08 -0.14 -8.22
CA GLU A 28 11.83 0.63 -7.23
C GLU A 28 11.11 0.61 -5.88
N LYS A 29 11.89 0.61 -4.79
CA LYS A 29 11.36 0.72 -3.44
C LYS A 29 11.94 1.95 -2.76
N ASP A 30 11.07 2.90 -2.41
CA ASP A 30 11.44 4.08 -1.63
C ASP A 30 10.44 4.30 -0.49
N LEU A 31 10.94 4.69 0.69
CA LEU A 31 10.16 4.89 1.93
C LEU A 31 9.23 3.71 2.31
N GLY A 32 9.48 2.51 1.80
CA GLY A 32 8.60 1.34 2.02
C GLY A 32 7.53 1.12 0.95
N ILE A 33 7.40 2.03 -0.01
CA ILE A 33 6.46 1.97 -1.13
C ILE A 33 7.16 1.32 -2.33
N TRP A 34 6.43 0.48 -3.07
CA TRP A 34 6.93 -0.14 -4.30
C TRP A 34 6.30 0.54 -5.52
N LEU A 35 7.13 0.96 -6.47
CA LEU A 35 6.73 1.67 -7.68
C LEU A 35 7.28 0.95 -8.92
N PHE A 36 6.39 0.64 -9.87
CA PHE A 36 6.78 0.17 -11.19
C PHE A 36 7.21 1.34 -12.10
N PRO A 37 8.04 1.09 -13.13
CA PRO A 37 8.42 2.11 -14.11
C PRO A 37 7.23 2.77 -14.85
N ASN A 38 6.09 2.08 -14.93
CA ASN A 38 4.85 2.62 -15.49
C ASN A 38 4.01 3.42 -14.47
N MET A 39 4.63 3.88 -13.38
CA MET A 39 3.99 4.60 -12.28
C MET A 39 2.87 3.81 -11.58
N SER A 40 2.90 2.48 -11.66
CA SER A 40 1.91 1.61 -11.01
C SER A 40 2.35 1.20 -9.61
N PHE A 41 1.43 1.31 -8.63
CA PHE A 41 1.63 0.86 -7.25
C PHE A 41 1.07 -0.54 -6.97
N SER A 42 0.65 -1.29 -7.99
CA SER A 42 0.03 -2.61 -7.82
C SER A 42 0.91 -3.60 -7.02
N LEU A 43 2.24 -3.55 -7.20
CA LEU A 43 3.17 -4.37 -6.40
C LEU A 43 3.18 -3.99 -4.92
N HIS A 44 3.06 -2.70 -4.61
CA HIS A 44 2.97 -2.25 -3.23
C HIS A 44 1.70 -2.80 -2.58
N LEU A 45 0.56 -2.66 -3.24
CA LEU A 45 -0.73 -3.16 -2.73
C LEU A 45 -0.72 -4.68 -2.55
N GLU A 46 -0.12 -5.43 -3.48
CA GLU A 46 0.06 -6.87 -3.34
C GLU A 46 0.88 -7.23 -2.10
N LYS A 47 2.04 -6.60 -1.92
CA LYS A 47 2.91 -6.84 -0.76
C LYS A 47 2.26 -6.42 0.54
N SER A 48 1.55 -5.29 0.56
CA SER A 48 0.79 -4.82 1.72
C SER A 48 -0.32 -5.80 2.10
N ALA A 49 -1.09 -6.30 1.12
CA ALA A 49 -2.12 -7.31 1.36
C ALA A 49 -1.54 -8.62 1.90
N GLN A 50 -0.43 -9.12 1.33
CA GLN A 50 0.26 -10.32 1.81
C GLN A 50 0.71 -10.14 3.28
N LYS A 51 1.31 -9.00 3.61
CA LYS A 51 1.74 -8.67 4.97
C LYS A 51 0.54 -8.60 5.92
N ALA A 52 -0.54 -7.97 5.51
CA ALA A 52 -1.77 -7.86 6.30
C ALA A 52 -2.40 -9.24 6.57
N PHE A 53 -2.42 -10.14 5.57
CA PHE A 53 -2.86 -11.53 5.78
C PHE A 53 -1.98 -12.30 6.77
N ALA A 54 -0.66 -12.11 6.71
CA ALA A 54 0.28 -12.74 7.64
C ALA A 54 0.04 -12.25 9.08
N VAL A 55 -0.11 -10.93 9.27
CA VAL A 55 -0.38 -10.34 10.59
C VAL A 55 -1.75 -10.76 11.12
N ARG A 56 -2.79 -10.77 10.27
CA ARG A 56 -4.10 -11.33 10.61
C ARG A 56 -3.99 -12.78 11.12
N ARG A 57 -3.22 -13.63 10.45
CA ARG A 57 -3.01 -15.03 10.87
C ARG A 57 -2.32 -15.10 12.23
N MET A 58 -1.35 -14.22 12.49
CA MET A 58 -0.68 -14.10 13.78
C MET A 58 -1.66 -13.66 14.88
N ILE A 59 -2.45 -12.60 14.65
CA ILE A 59 -3.48 -12.13 15.60
C ILE A 59 -4.44 -13.26 15.95
N ARG A 60 -4.94 -14.01 14.96
CA ARG A 60 -5.85 -15.13 15.21
C ARG A 60 -5.24 -16.24 16.07
N ARG A 61 -3.93 -16.49 15.94
CA ARG A 61 -3.22 -17.52 16.69
C ARG A 61 -2.94 -17.08 18.12
N THR A 62 -2.55 -15.82 18.32
CA THR A 62 -2.21 -15.27 19.64
C THR A 62 -3.46 -14.95 20.46
N PHE A 63 -4.50 -14.38 19.83
CA PHE A 63 -5.71 -13.92 20.49
C PHE A 63 -6.91 -14.79 20.10
N SER A 64 -6.96 -15.99 20.67
CA SER A 64 -7.99 -16.99 20.36
C SER A 64 -9.40 -16.63 20.86
N ARG A 65 -9.50 -15.78 21.89
CA ARG A 65 -10.76 -15.27 22.48
C ARG A 65 -10.81 -13.74 22.44
N ASN A 66 -10.68 -13.15 21.25
CA ASN A 66 -10.76 -11.70 21.09
C ASN A 66 -12.20 -11.18 21.23
N THR A 67 -12.39 -10.14 22.03
CA THR A 67 -13.65 -9.37 22.07
C THR A 67 -13.75 -8.43 20.85
N ARG A 68 -14.91 -7.80 20.63
CA ARG A 68 -15.08 -6.77 19.59
C ARG A 68 -14.09 -5.62 19.77
N ILE A 69 -13.88 -5.16 21.00
CA ILE A 69 -13.00 -4.04 21.32
C ILE A 69 -11.53 -4.40 21.04
N ASP A 70 -11.09 -5.57 21.49
CA ASP A 70 -9.71 -6.03 21.23
C ASP A 70 -9.46 -6.15 19.72
N PHE A 71 -10.45 -6.67 18.98
CA PHE A 71 -10.36 -6.76 17.53
C PHE A 71 -10.24 -5.38 16.87
N GLN A 72 -11.03 -4.39 17.28
CA GLN A 72 -10.94 -3.03 16.73
C GLN A 72 -9.55 -2.43 16.94
N ILE A 73 -9.00 -2.57 18.15
CA ILE A 73 -7.65 -2.09 18.49
C ILE A 73 -6.60 -2.80 17.62
N LEU A 74 -6.64 -4.14 17.57
CA LEU A 74 -5.66 -4.94 16.84
C LEU A 74 -5.77 -4.75 15.32
N TYR A 75 -6.98 -4.62 14.79
CA TYR A 75 -7.19 -4.35 13.39
C TYR A 75 -6.66 -2.96 13.03
N GLY A 76 -7.01 -1.92 13.79
CA GLY A 76 -6.56 -0.55 13.54
C GLY A 76 -5.04 -0.43 13.59
N ALA A 77 -4.43 -0.94 14.66
CA ALA A 77 -3.00 -0.82 14.89
C ALA A 77 -2.15 -1.60 13.88
N TYR A 78 -2.64 -2.73 13.38
CA TYR A 78 -1.83 -3.63 12.56
C TYR A 78 -2.32 -3.81 11.13
N VAL A 79 -3.61 -4.06 10.91
CA VAL A 79 -4.14 -4.39 9.58
C VAL A 79 -4.47 -3.12 8.80
N LYS A 80 -5.22 -2.19 9.40
CA LYS A 80 -5.61 -0.90 8.79
C LYS A 80 -4.36 -0.10 8.42
N LEU A 81 -3.42 0.02 9.36
CA LEU A 81 -2.13 0.70 9.14
C LEU A 81 -1.35 0.15 7.94
N ILE A 82 -1.31 -1.17 7.73
CA ILE A 82 -0.60 -1.78 6.60
C ILE A 82 -1.28 -1.48 5.26
N LEU A 83 -2.62 -1.45 5.24
CA LEU A 83 -3.40 -1.23 4.03
C LEU A 83 -3.48 0.25 3.62
N GLU A 84 -3.50 1.15 4.60
CA GLU A 84 -3.69 2.60 4.38
C GLU A 84 -2.38 3.39 4.34
N TYR A 85 -1.24 2.74 4.58
CA TYR A 85 0.05 3.40 4.48
C TYR A 85 0.25 3.99 3.08
N ALA A 86 0.52 5.29 3.03
CA ALA A 86 0.70 6.06 1.80
C ALA A 86 -0.51 6.02 0.83
N ASN A 87 -1.73 5.83 1.33
CA ASN A 87 -2.93 5.72 0.50
C ASN A 87 -3.13 6.93 -0.43
N GLU A 88 -2.78 8.16 -0.01
CA GLU A 88 -2.88 9.36 -0.86
C GLU A 88 -2.08 9.26 -2.17
N VAL A 89 -0.96 8.52 -2.14
CA VAL A 89 -0.07 8.35 -3.30
C VAL A 89 -0.35 7.03 -4.02
N VAL A 90 -0.69 5.99 -3.27
CA VAL A 90 -0.83 4.61 -3.76
C VAL A 90 -2.22 4.32 -4.35
N TYR A 91 -3.25 5.04 -3.91
CA TYR A 91 -4.63 4.77 -4.31
C TYR A 91 -4.82 5.01 -5.81
N SER A 92 -5.04 3.93 -6.55
CA SER A 92 -5.19 3.96 -8.00
C SER A 92 -6.65 4.00 -8.47
N GLY A 93 -7.62 3.78 -7.56
CA GLY A 93 -9.04 3.58 -7.89
C GLY A 93 -9.35 2.33 -8.72
N ARG A 94 -8.35 1.49 -9.03
CA ARG A 94 -8.57 0.29 -9.85
C ARG A 94 -9.38 -0.75 -9.09
N LYS A 95 -10.35 -1.37 -9.77
CA LYS A 95 -11.22 -2.40 -9.17
C LYS A 95 -10.44 -3.58 -8.57
N GLN A 96 -9.32 -3.98 -9.20
CA GLN A 96 -8.48 -5.07 -8.71
C GLN A 96 -7.83 -4.72 -7.36
N ASP A 97 -7.34 -3.50 -7.24
CA ASP A 97 -6.67 -2.97 -6.04
C ASP A 97 -7.67 -2.87 -4.87
N ILE A 98 -8.87 -2.35 -5.14
CA ILE A 98 -9.99 -2.31 -4.18
C ILE A 98 -10.38 -3.72 -3.74
N THR A 99 -10.57 -4.64 -4.69
CA THR A 99 -10.93 -6.04 -4.41
C THR A 99 -9.89 -6.73 -3.51
N LEU A 100 -8.60 -6.42 -3.71
CA LEU A 100 -7.52 -6.99 -2.91
C LEU A 100 -7.59 -6.51 -1.46
N ILE A 101 -7.79 -5.21 -1.24
CA ILE A 101 -7.95 -4.61 0.09
C ILE A 101 -9.18 -5.21 0.78
N GLU A 102 -10.35 -5.21 0.11
CA GLU A 102 -11.60 -5.75 0.65
C GLU A 102 -11.47 -7.21 1.11
N ARG A 103 -10.72 -8.04 0.36
CA ARG A 103 -10.46 -9.44 0.75
C ARG A 103 -9.73 -9.54 2.09
N VAL A 104 -8.78 -8.65 2.37
CA VAL A 104 -8.08 -8.61 3.66
C VAL A 104 -9.05 -8.20 4.76
N GLN A 105 -9.84 -7.15 4.54
CA GLN A 105 -10.81 -6.62 5.50
C GLN A 105 -11.88 -7.68 5.85
N GLN A 106 -12.48 -8.32 4.84
CA GLN A 106 -13.44 -9.42 4.99
C GLN A 106 -12.86 -10.60 5.77
N ALA A 107 -11.60 -10.94 5.49
CA ALA A 107 -10.96 -12.03 6.19
C ALA A 107 -10.72 -11.68 7.67
N ALA A 108 -10.37 -10.42 7.97
CA ALA A 108 -10.16 -9.94 9.32
C ALA A 108 -11.47 -9.92 10.12
N THR A 109 -12.56 -9.36 9.59
CA THR A 109 -13.85 -9.26 10.31
C THR A 109 -14.43 -10.63 10.69
N LYS A 110 -14.14 -11.69 9.93
CA LYS A 110 -14.48 -13.09 10.30
C LYS A 110 -13.81 -13.59 11.59
N MET A 111 -12.85 -12.86 12.16
CA MET A 111 -12.19 -13.20 13.42
C MET A 111 -12.97 -12.74 14.65
N VAL A 112 -13.93 -11.82 14.50
CA VAL A 112 -14.77 -11.34 15.60
C VAL A 112 -15.79 -12.41 15.96
N ALA A 113 -15.79 -12.85 17.22
CA ALA A 113 -16.79 -13.77 17.74
C ALA A 113 -18.19 -13.11 17.66
N GLY A 114 -19.20 -13.86 17.19
CA GLY A 114 -20.57 -13.35 17.03
C GLY A 114 -20.87 -12.67 15.70
N LEU A 115 -19.85 -12.33 14.89
CA LEU A 115 -20.08 -11.76 13.55
C LEU A 115 -20.14 -12.79 12.42
N LYS A 116 -19.86 -14.08 12.66
CA LYS A 116 -19.81 -15.12 11.60
C LYS A 116 -21.08 -15.30 10.77
N SER A 117 -22.25 -14.89 11.27
CA SER A 117 -23.56 -15.11 10.65
C SER A 117 -24.25 -13.82 10.18
N VAL A 118 -23.56 -12.69 10.18
CA VAL A 118 -24.13 -11.39 9.83
C VAL A 118 -23.75 -11.03 8.37
N ASN A 119 -24.61 -10.32 7.64
CA ASN A 119 -24.33 -9.89 6.27
C ASN A 119 -23.13 -8.92 6.19
N TYR A 120 -22.44 -8.90 5.04
CA TYR A 120 -21.19 -8.14 4.82
C TYR A 120 -21.31 -6.63 5.13
N GLU A 121 -22.39 -5.99 4.72
CA GLU A 121 -22.64 -4.57 5.02
C GLU A 121 -22.70 -4.29 6.52
N THR A 122 -23.33 -5.21 7.27
CA THR A 122 -23.40 -5.13 8.73
C THR A 122 -22.06 -5.44 9.38
N HIS A 123 -21.22 -6.29 8.78
CA HIS A 123 -19.84 -6.48 9.22
C HIS A 123 -19.02 -5.20 9.12
N LEU A 124 -19.17 -4.46 8.01
CA LEU A 124 -18.43 -3.21 7.78
C LEU A 124 -18.83 -2.15 8.83
N ALA A 125 -20.14 -1.98 9.03
CA ALA A 125 -20.70 -1.03 9.99
C ALA A 125 -20.40 -1.40 11.45
N VAL A 126 -20.61 -2.66 11.84
CA VAL A 126 -20.38 -3.11 13.22
C VAL A 126 -18.89 -3.13 13.58
N SER A 127 -17.98 -3.08 12.62
CA SER A 127 -16.55 -3.07 12.95
C SER A 127 -16.00 -1.65 13.17
N ASP A 128 -16.76 -0.57 12.91
CA ASP A 128 -16.26 0.82 12.90
C ASP A 128 -14.92 0.95 12.16
N LEU A 129 -14.74 0.18 11.07
CA LEU A 129 -13.49 0.15 10.30
C LEU A 129 -13.45 1.20 9.19
N SER A 130 -14.56 1.92 9.02
CA SER A 130 -14.66 3.14 8.19
C SER A 130 -13.77 4.26 8.69
#